data_AF-A0A845AQD8-F1
#
_entry.id   AF-A0A845AQD8-F1
#
_cell.length_a   1.000
_cell.length_b   1.000
_cell.length_c   1.000
_cell.angle_alpha   90.00
_cell.angle_beta   90.00
_cell.angle_gamma   90.00
#
_symmetry.space_group_name_H-M   'P 1'
#
loop_
_entity.id
_entity.type
_entity.pdbx_description
1 polymer ?
#
loop_
_entity_poly.entity_id
_entity_poly.type
_entity_poly.pdbx_seq_one_letter_code
_entity_poly.pdbx_strand_id
1 'polypeptide(L)'
;MTSTSEAKPKWRKFLFSMVIGGVAGFAGAFSVLQMDDAGLFGAISTSSSIALLVAVIYLIMGLSVGFGVISPTYGAKFLNVEDPEELEEMQQTLKGSAIGTLALGVLLIVIVMGGPGGLLSSTTTITASIVLFAIAAWGTRISMQHADELMRAVSSETASMAYYLTFAILGGWALLAHIGNLRAPTMIEILTLFWVLVLFATFWVCGRRGMLMPR
;
A
#
# COMPACT_ATOMS: atom_id res chain seq x y z
N MET A 1 45.18 11.27 -2.15
CA MET A 1 44.13 11.92 -2.98
C MET A 1 42.98 10.92 -3.10
N THR A 2 41.97 11.08 -2.24
CA THR A 2 40.75 10.26 -2.24
C THR A 2 39.83 10.78 -3.35
N SER A 3 39.68 10.03 -4.43
CA SER A 3 38.68 10.34 -5.46
C SER A 3 37.28 10.04 -4.91
N THR A 4 36.58 11.08 -4.47
CA THR A 4 35.12 11.06 -4.30
C THR A 4 34.51 10.90 -5.69
N SER A 5 34.30 9.66 -6.12
CA SER A 5 33.44 9.36 -7.26
C SER A 5 32.02 9.78 -6.89
N GLU A 6 31.60 10.98 -7.28
CA GLU A 6 30.19 11.35 -7.27
C GLU A 6 29.42 10.34 -8.14
N ALA A 7 28.67 9.45 -7.49
CA ALA A 7 27.79 8.52 -8.17
C ALA A 7 26.73 9.34 -8.93
N LYS A 8 26.83 9.36 -10.26
CA LYS A 8 25.84 10.05 -11.11
C LYS A 8 24.44 9.49 -10.82
N PRO A 9 23.43 10.35 -10.59
CA PRO A 9 22.08 9.90 -10.34
C PRO A 9 21.60 9.04 -11.52
N LYS A 10 21.20 7.80 -11.23
CA LYS A 10 20.76 6.82 -12.24
C LYS A 10 19.31 7.11 -12.68
N TRP A 11 19.05 8.32 -13.18
CA TRP A 11 17.73 8.78 -13.64
C TRP A 11 17.06 7.81 -14.62
N ARG A 12 17.86 7.16 -15.48
CA ARG A 12 17.39 6.09 -16.38
C ARG A 12 16.78 4.91 -15.63
N LYS A 13 17.38 4.47 -14.52
CA LYS A 13 16.84 3.38 -13.70
C LYS A 13 15.56 3.81 -12.98
N PHE A 14 15.54 5.03 -12.48
CA PHE A 14 14.33 5.61 -11.86
C PHE A 14 13.16 5.64 -12.86
N LEU A 15 13.40 6.19 -14.06
CA LEU A 15 12.40 6.24 -15.12
C LEU A 15 11.93 4.85 -15.53
N PHE A 16 12.85 3.89 -15.64
CA PHE A 16 12.53 2.50 -15.98
C PHE A 16 11.65 1.84 -14.90
N SER A 17 11.99 2.00 -13.62
CA SER A 17 11.18 1.52 -12.49
C SER A 17 9.78 2.15 -12.49
N MET A 18 9.69 3.45 -12.76
CA MET A 18 8.42 4.17 -12.88
C MET A 18 7.55 3.63 -14.03
N VAL A 19 8.16 3.32 -15.18
CA VAL A 19 7.44 2.71 -16.32
C VAL A 19 6.96 1.31 -15.97
N ILE A 20 7.80 0.47 -15.34
CA ILE A 20 7.39 -0.88 -14.91
C ILE A 20 6.22 -0.79 -13.91
N GLY A 21 6.34 0.07 -12.90
CA GLY A 21 5.28 0.31 -11.92
C GLY A 21 3.99 0.81 -12.58
N GLY A 22 4.11 1.71 -13.57
CA GLY A 22 2.98 2.20 -14.35
C GLY A 22 2.30 1.11 -15.18
N VAL A 23 3.06 0.24 -15.83
CA VAL A 23 2.52 -0.91 -16.58
C VAL A 23 1.85 -1.91 -15.66
N ALA A 24 2.46 -2.23 -14.52
CA ALA A 24 1.87 -3.12 -13.52
C ALA A 24 0.56 -2.54 -12.95
N GLY A 25 0.54 -1.23 -12.65
CA GLY A 25 -0.66 -0.52 -12.21
C GLY A 25 -1.76 -0.53 -13.27
N PHE A 26 -1.42 -0.27 -14.55
CA PHE A 26 -2.37 -0.32 -15.66
C PHE A 26 -2.95 -1.73 -15.85
N ALA A 27 -2.10 -2.76 -15.88
CA ALA A 27 -2.55 -4.15 -16.02
C ALA A 27 -3.45 -4.58 -14.85
N GLY A 28 -3.10 -4.17 -13.62
CA GLY A 28 -3.93 -4.39 -12.44
C GLY A 28 -5.29 -3.71 -12.55
N ALA A 29 -5.30 -2.44 -12.96
CA ALA A 29 -6.54 -1.68 -13.13
C ALA A 29 -7.44 -2.26 -14.25
N PHE A 30 -6.84 -2.59 -15.39
CA PHE A 30 -7.53 -3.22 -16.51
C PHE A 30 -8.15 -4.56 -16.10
N SER A 31 -7.41 -5.37 -15.32
CA SER A 31 -7.91 -6.66 -14.82
C SER A 31 -9.12 -6.47 -13.90
N VAL A 32 -9.07 -5.50 -12.97
CA VAL A 32 -10.22 -5.20 -12.09
C VAL A 32 -11.45 -4.81 -12.89
N LEU A 33 -11.30 -3.91 -13.87
CA LEU A 33 -12.40 -3.49 -14.73
C LEU A 33 -12.98 -4.65 -15.55
N GLN A 34 -12.12 -5.47 -16.15
CA GLN A 34 -12.57 -6.64 -16.90
C GLN A 34 -13.28 -7.67 -16.02
N MET A 35 -12.81 -7.86 -14.79
CA MET A 35 -13.44 -8.77 -13.82
C MET A 35 -14.78 -8.23 -13.32
N ASP A 36 -14.89 -6.91 -13.12
CA ASP A 36 -16.14 -6.24 -12.77
C ASP A 36 -17.17 -6.35 -13.90
N ASP A 37 -16.76 -6.08 -15.15
CA ASP A 37 -17.61 -6.26 -16.35
C ASP A 37 -18.08 -7.72 -16.50
N ALA A 38 -17.26 -8.69 -16.08
CA ALA A 38 -17.60 -10.11 -16.07
C ALA A 38 -18.49 -10.52 -14.88
N GLY A 39 -18.82 -9.61 -13.97
CA GLY A 39 -19.67 -9.84 -12.79
C GLY A 39 -18.98 -10.62 -11.67
N LEU A 40 -17.65 -10.74 -11.67
CA LEU A 40 -16.89 -11.52 -10.67
C LEU A 40 -16.99 -10.95 -9.24
N PHE A 41 -17.38 -9.67 -9.10
CA PHE A 41 -17.54 -9.03 -7.80
C PHE A 41 -19.01 -8.80 -7.41
N GLY A 42 -19.96 -9.19 -8.26
CA GLY A 42 -21.37 -8.84 -8.13
C GLY A 42 -21.70 -7.45 -8.69
N ALA A 43 -22.86 -6.91 -8.34
CA ALA A 43 -23.31 -5.58 -8.80
C ALA A 43 -22.74 -4.48 -7.88
N ILE A 44 -21.46 -4.21 -7.98
CA ILE A 44 -20.77 -3.26 -7.11
C ILE A 44 -20.85 -1.81 -7.60
N SER A 45 -20.72 -0.87 -6.68
CA SER A 45 -20.73 0.57 -7.00
C SER A 45 -19.40 1.05 -7.58
N THR A 46 -19.38 2.23 -8.22
CA THR A 46 -18.15 2.88 -8.69
C THR A 46 -17.15 3.13 -7.54
N SER A 47 -17.61 3.53 -6.37
CA SER A 47 -16.74 3.73 -5.20
C SER A 47 -16.10 2.42 -4.72
N SER A 48 -16.84 1.31 -4.85
CA SER A 48 -16.31 -0.04 -4.60
C SER A 48 -15.25 -0.45 -5.63
N SER A 49 -15.43 -0.08 -6.90
CA SER A 49 -14.41 -0.31 -7.95
C SER A 49 -13.11 0.42 -7.65
N ILE A 50 -13.19 1.69 -7.20
CA ILE A 50 -12.00 2.45 -6.77
C ILE A 50 -11.30 1.76 -5.60
N ALA A 51 -12.07 1.24 -4.63
CA ALA A 51 -11.51 0.49 -3.51
C ALA A 51 -10.75 -0.77 -3.98
N LEU A 52 -11.28 -1.50 -4.97
CA LEU A 52 -10.58 -2.65 -5.57
C LEU A 52 -9.28 -2.24 -6.27
N LEU A 53 -9.26 -1.11 -6.97
CA LEU A 53 -8.03 -0.58 -7.57
C LEU A 53 -6.97 -0.27 -6.51
N VAL A 54 -7.36 0.34 -5.39
CA VAL A 54 -6.46 0.59 -4.26
C VAL A 54 -5.98 -0.74 -3.65
N ALA A 55 -6.86 -1.73 -3.52
CA ALA A 55 -6.50 -3.05 -3.03
C ALA A 55 -5.41 -3.71 -3.90
N VAL A 56 -5.52 -3.60 -5.22
CA VAL A 56 -4.52 -4.11 -6.17
C VAL A 56 -3.15 -3.46 -5.97
N ILE A 57 -3.09 -2.15 -5.68
CA ILE A 57 -1.81 -1.48 -5.37
C ILE A 57 -1.16 -2.13 -4.14
N TYR A 58 -1.92 -2.35 -3.08
CA TYR A 58 -1.44 -3.04 -1.88
C TYR A 58 -0.98 -4.48 -2.18
N LEU A 59 -1.73 -5.22 -3.01
CA LEU A 59 -1.33 -6.57 -3.41
C LEU A 59 -0.03 -6.56 -4.21
N ILE A 60 0.11 -5.68 -5.20
CA ILE A 60 1.34 -5.55 -6.00
C ILE A 60 2.52 -5.19 -5.10
N MET A 61 2.36 -4.23 -4.19
CA MET A 61 3.40 -3.85 -3.23
C MET A 61 3.78 -5.01 -2.32
N GLY A 62 2.80 -5.67 -1.70
CA GLY A 62 3.02 -6.78 -0.80
C GLY A 62 3.68 -7.99 -1.49
N LEU A 63 3.26 -8.31 -2.72
CA LEU A 63 3.88 -9.36 -3.54
C LEU A 63 5.30 -8.98 -3.96
N SER A 64 5.54 -7.73 -4.31
CA SER A 64 6.87 -7.22 -4.71
C SER A 64 7.87 -7.34 -3.55
N VAL A 65 7.47 -6.92 -2.35
CA VAL A 65 8.30 -7.05 -1.14
C VAL A 65 8.45 -8.52 -0.76
N GLY A 66 7.37 -9.30 -0.82
CA GLY A 66 7.39 -10.74 -0.53
C GLY A 66 8.31 -11.53 -1.46
N PHE A 67 8.35 -11.17 -2.75
CA PHE A 67 9.29 -11.75 -3.71
C PHE A 67 10.75 -11.47 -3.32
N GLY A 68 11.05 -10.24 -2.88
CA GLY A 68 12.38 -9.88 -2.38
C GLY A 68 12.79 -10.69 -1.14
N VAL A 69 11.84 -11.05 -0.28
CA VAL A 69 12.07 -11.89 0.92
C VAL A 69 12.33 -13.36 0.56
N ILE A 70 11.60 -13.89 -0.42
CA ILE A 70 11.75 -15.29 -0.88
C ILE A 70 13.06 -15.47 -1.64
N SER A 71 13.50 -14.42 -2.35
CA SER A 71 14.69 -14.48 -3.19
C SER A 71 15.56 -13.23 -3.01
N PRO A 72 16.41 -13.17 -1.96
CA PRO A 72 17.22 -11.98 -1.67
C PRO A 72 18.15 -11.57 -2.82
N THR A 73 18.76 -12.52 -3.52
CA THR A 73 19.67 -12.24 -4.65
C THR A 73 18.97 -11.56 -5.84
N TYR A 74 17.77 -12.02 -6.20
CA TYR A 74 16.97 -11.40 -7.26
C TYR A 74 16.22 -10.16 -6.75
N GLY A 75 15.82 -10.18 -5.48
CA GLY A 75 15.23 -9.09 -4.74
C GLY A 75 16.14 -7.87 -4.68
N ALA A 76 17.43 -8.03 -4.42
CA ALA A 76 18.40 -6.92 -4.39
C ALA A 76 18.44 -6.18 -5.74
N LYS A 77 18.41 -6.94 -6.84
CA LYS A 77 18.37 -6.37 -8.20
C LYS A 77 17.04 -5.70 -8.51
N PHE A 78 15.92 -6.29 -8.08
CA PHE A 78 14.57 -5.78 -8.34
C PHE A 78 14.21 -4.57 -7.49
N LEU A 79 14.51 -4.63 -6.19
CA LEU A 79 14.30 -3.56 -5.21
C LEU A 79 15.41 -2.49 -5.25
N ASN A 80 16.42 -2.66 -6.12
CA ASN A 80 17.58 -1.77 -6.26
C ASN A 80 18.28 -1.50 -4.91
N VAL A 81 18.54 -2.57 -4.16
CA VAL A 81 19.37 -2.55 -2.95
C VAL A 81 20.82 -2.76 -3.34
N GLU A 82 21.74 -2.05 -2.67
CA GLU A 82 23.17 -2.03 -3.01
C GLU A 82 23.86 -3.34 -2.66
N ASP A 83 23.48 -3.96 -1.54
CA ASP A 83 24.01 -5.23 -1.05
C ASP A 83 22.88 -6.24 -0.77
N PRO A 84 22.91 -7.46 -1.36
CA PRO A 84 21.99 -8.53 -0.99
C PRO A 84 22.05 -8.92 0.49
N GLU A 85 23.19 -8.74 1.18
CA GLU A 85 23.33 -9.05 2.60
C GLU A 85 22.41 -8.16 3.47
N GLU A 86 22.19 -6.89 3.08
CA GLU A 86 21.23 -6.00 3.76
C GLU A 86 19.80 -6.56 3.71
N LEU A 87 19.42 -7.23 2.62
CA LEU A 87 18.11 -7.86 2.51
C LEU A 87 17.98 -9.10 3.39
N GLU A 88 19.08 -9.83 3.61
CA GLU A 88 19.12 -10.96 4.53
C GLU A 88 19.00 -10.50 5.98
N GLU A 89 19.68 -9.41 6.35
CA GLU A 89 19.58 -8.80 7.68
C GLU A 89 18.17 -8.22 7.95
N MET A 90 17.57 -7.57 6.95
CA MET A 90 16.24 -6.98 7.06
C MET A 90 15.09 -7.97 6.78
N GLN A 91 15.39 -9.25 6.55
CA GLN A 91 14.41 -10.22 6.05
C GLN A 91 13.18 -10.33 6.96
N GLN A 92 13.34 -10.26 8.28
CA GLN A 92 12.22 -10.32 9.22
C GLN A 92 11.32 -9.08 9.16
N THR A 93 11.94 -7.91 9.01
CA THR A 93 11.24 -6.63 8.85
C THR A 93 10.42 -6.61 7.56
N LEU A 94 11.03 -7.06 6.45
CA LEU A 94 10.41 -7.15 5.14
C LEU A 94 9.32 -8.21 5.09
N LYS A 95 9.52 -9.37 5.73
CA LYS A 95 8.50 -10.42 5.82
C LYS A 95 7.26 -9.94 6.55
N GLY A 96 7.43 -9.29 7.71
CA GLY A 96 6.32 -8.72 8.47
C GLY A 96 5.56 -7.66 7.67
N SER A 97 6.30 -6.79 6.97
CA SER A 97 5.72 -5.77 6.08
C SER A 97 4.94 -6.39 4.92
N ALA A 98 5.52 -7.36 4.19
CA ALA A 98 4.87 -8.05 3.08
C ALA A 98 3.56 -8.74 3.53
N ILE A 99 3.59 -9.49 4.64
CA ILE A 99 2.39 -10.12 5.20
C ILE A 99 1.34 -9.08 5.55
N GLY A 100 1.75 -8.00 6.22
CA GLY A 100 0.84 -6.92 6.62
C GLY A 100 0.17 -6.23 5.43
N THR A 101 0.97 -5.82 4.44
CA THR A 101 0.49 -5.13 3.25
C THR A 101 -0.41 -6.03 2.40
N LEU A 102 -0.07 -7.31 2.22
CA LEU A 102 -0.93 -8.27 1.53
C LEU A 102 -2.26 -8.46 2.26
N ALA A 103 -2.24 -8.64 3.58
CA ALA A 103 -3.45 -8.80 4.37
C ALA A 103 -4.36 -7.56 4.27
N LEU A 104 -3.81 -6.35 4.26
CA LEU A 104 -4.57 -5.11 4.07
C LEU A 104 -5.17 -4.98 2.65
N GLY A 105 -4.48 -5.47 1.62
CA GLY A 105 -5.01 -5.52 0.27
C GLY A 105 -6.19 -6.49 0.15
N VAL A 106 -6.02 -7.72 0.67
CA VAL A 106 -7.10 -8.73 0.68
C VAL A 106 -8.27 -8.27 1.55
N LEU A 107 -8.01 -7.61 2.68
CA LEU A 107 -9.03 -7.05 3.55
C LEU A 107 -9.96 -6.09 2.80
N LEU A 108 -9.39 -5.19 1.99
CA LEU A 108 -10.19 -4.23 1.23
C LEU A 108 -11.05 -4.92 0.15
N ILE A 109 -10.56 -5.99 -0.49
CA ILE A 109 -11.35 -6.82 -1.41
C ILE A 109 -12.52 -7.48 -0.68
N VAL A 110 -12.28 -8.09 0.48
CA VAL A 110 -13.33 -8.74 1.28
C VAL A 110 -14.40 -7.73 1.69
N ILE A 111 -14.01 -6.53 2.12
CA ILE A 111 -14.94 -5.46 2.48
C ILE A 111 -15.80 -5.05 1.29
N VAL A 112 -15.21 -4.90 0.09
CA VAL A 112 -15.97 -4.60 -1.14
C VAL A 112 -16.96 -5.72 -1.46
N MET A 113 -16.50 -6.98 -1.42
CA MET A 113 -17.34 -8.13 -1.74
C MET A 113 -18.45 -8.40 -0.73
N GLY A 114 -18.35 -7.85 0.49
CA GLY A 114 -19.41 -7.90 1.49
C GLY A 114 -20.36 -6.70 1.49
N GLY A 115 -20.14 -5.73 0.61
CA GLY A 115 -21.00 -4.56 0.46
C GLY A 115 -22.33 -4.88 -0.25
N PRO A 116 -23.23 -3.89 -0.37
CA PRO A 116 -24.46 -4.04 -1.14
C PRO A 116 -24.17 -4.51 -2.57
N GLY A 117 -24.83 -5.59 -3.02
CA GLY A 117 -24.63 -6.18 -4.34
C GLY A 117 -23.39 -7.09 -4.46
N GLY A 118 -22.59 -7.22 -3.40
CA GLY A 118 -21.43 -8.10 -3.34
C GLY A 118 -21.79 -9.59 -3.12
N LEU A 119 -20.81 -10.45 -3.35
CA LEU A 119 -20.98 -11.92 -3.33
C LEU A 119 -20.83 -12.56 -1.94
N LEU A 120 -20.27 -11.86 -0.95
CA LEU A 120 -20.02 -12.42 0.38
C LEU A 120 -21.16 -12.09 1.34
N SER A 121 -21.51 -13.07 2.18
CA SER A 121 -22.44 -12.85 3.29
C SER A 121 -21.84 -11.88 4.32
N SER A 122 -22.70 -11.17 5.07
CA SER A 122 -22.26 -10.26 6.14
C SER A 122 -21.40 -10.96 7.19
N THR A 123 -21.77 -12.18 7.58
CA THR A 123 -21.01 -12.98 8.56
C THR A 123 -19.62 -13.32 8.03
N THR A 124 -19.53 -13.84 6.80
CA THR A 124 -18.23 -14.16 6.16
C THR A 124 -17.35 -12.92 6.07
N THR A 125 -17.92 -11.78 5.66
CA THR A 125 -17.21 -10.52 5.51
C THR A 125 -16.64 -10.04 6.83
N ILE A 126 -17.44 -10.02 7.89
CA ILE A 126 -17.00 -9.59 9.23
C ILE A 126 -15.91 -10.53 9.75
N THR A 127 -16.13 -11.84 9.72
CA THR A 127 -15.16 -12.82 10.22
C THR A 127 -13.84 -12.73 9.45
N ALA A 128 -13.87 -12.72 8.12
CA ALA A 128 -12.67 -12.60 7.30
C ALA A 128 -11.97 -11.25 7.52
N SER A 129 -12.73 -10.15 7.68
CA SER A 129 -12.15 -8.83 7.95
C SER A 129 -11.41 -8.78 9.27
N ILE A 130 -11.99 -9.36 10.34
CA ILE A 130 -11.35 -9.43 11.65
C ILE A 130 -10.06 -10.26 11.58
N VAL A 131 -10.10 -11.42 10.93
CA VAL A 131 -8.93 -12.29 10.78
C VAL A 131 -7.82 -11.60 9.98
N LEU A 132 -8.15 -11.00 8.83
CA LEU A 132 -7.18 -10.30 7.99
C LEU A 132 -6.59 -9.08 8.68
N PHE A 133 -7.40 -8.32 9.42
CA PHE A 133 -6.92 -7.21 10.22
C PHE A 133 -5.98 -7.67 11.34
N ALA A 134 -6.28 -8.79 12.01
CA ALA A 134 -5.40 -9.38 13.01
C ALA A 134 -4.07 -9.84 12.41
N ILE A 135 -4.10 -10.47 11.22
CA ILE A 135 -2.88 -10.84 10.47
C ILE A 135 -2.07 -9.59 10.10
N ALA A 136 -2.73 -8.53 9.64
CA ALA A 136 -2.08 -7.28 9.31
C ALA A 136 -1.37 -6.66 10.51
N ALA A 137 -2.07 -6.53 11.64
CA ALA A 137 -1.51 -6.03 12.90
C ALA A 137 -0.35 -6.88 13.40
N TRP A 138 -0.46 -8.21 13.29
CA TRP A 138 0.61 -9.12 13.64
C TRP A 138 1.86 -8.96 12.74
N GLY A 139 1.67 -8.86 11.42
CA GLY A 139 2.75 -8.59 10.47
C GLY A 139 3.44 -7.25 10.73
N THR A 140 2.67 -6.19 10.98
CA THR A 140 3.21 -4.88 11.39
C THR A 140 4.02 -4.98 12.68
N ARG A 141 3.54 -5.73 13.68
CA ARG A 141 4.28 -5.92 14.94
C ARG A 141 5.63 -6.60 14.71
N ILE A 142 5.68 -7.67 13.92
CA ILE A 142 6.93 -8.36 13.57
C ILE A 142 7.88 -7.38 12.87
N SER A 143 7.34 -6.59 11.93
CA SER A 143 8.12 -5.61 11.17
C SER A 143 8.74 -4.56 12.08
N MET A 144 7.96 -3.99 13.01
CA MET A 144 8.42 -2.95 13.94
C MET A 144 9.36 -3.45 15.04
N GLN A 145 9.28 -4.73 15.40
CA GLN A 145 10.20 -5.34 16.36
C GLN A 145 11.63 -5.42 15.83
N HIS A 146 11.79 -5.66 14.53
CA HIS A 146 13.08 -5.82 13.86
C HIS A 146 13.48 -4.59 13.04
N ALA A 147 12.68 -3.54 13.07
CA ALA A 147 13.00 -2.26 12.44
C ALA A 147 14.12 -1.54 13.21
N ASP A 148 15.08 -1.01 12.45
CA ASP A 148 16.11 -0.12 12.95
C ASP A 148 15.53 1.26 13.34
N GLU A 149 16.40 2.15 13.84
CA GLU A 149 15.98 3.50 14.25
C GLU A 149 15.43 4.33 13.09
N LEU A 150 16.02 4.19 11.90
CA LEU A 150 15.59 4.92 10.71
C LEU A 150 14.19 4.50 10.28
N MET A 151 13.93 3.20 10.15
CA MET A 151 12.64 2.65 9.75
C MET A 151 11.55 2.92 10.78
N ARG A 152 11.88 2.90 12.08
CA ARG A 152 10.96 3.32 13.15
C ARG A 152 10.61 4.80 13.03
N ALA A 153 11.60 5.66 12.80
CA ALA A 153 11.37 7.09 12.61
C ALA A 153 10.52 7.37 11.36
N VAL A 154 10.83 6.74 10.23
CA VAL A 154 10.07 6.84 8.97
C VAL A 154 8.63 6.38 9.18
N SER A 155 8.42 5.26 9.88
CA SER A 155 7.08 4.73 10.16
C SER A 155 6.27 5.68 11.04
N SER A 156 6.89 6.25 12.08
CA SER A 156 6.25 7.22 12.98
C SER A 156 5.89 8.53 12.24
N GLU A 157 6.79 9.05 11.41
CA GLU A 157 6.55 10.24 10.61
C GLU A 157 5.45 9.99 9.56
N THR A 158 5.46 8.83 8.92
CA THR A 158 4.42 8.40 7.97
C THR A 158 3.05 8.30 8.65
N ALA A 159 2.98 7.68 9.83
CA ALA A 159 1.73 7.57 10.59
C ALA A 159 1.21 8.95 11.00
N SER A 160 2.09 9.84 11.47
CA SER A 160 1.73 11.22 11.84
C SER A 160 1.24 12.02 10.63
N MET A 161 1.92 11.92 9.48
CA MET A 161 1.50 12.56 8.24
C MET A 161 0.15 12.03 7.76
N ALA A 162 -0.04 10.71 7.74
CA ALA A 162 -1.31 10.09 7.36
C ALA A 162 -2.45 10.54 8.28
N TYR A 163 -2.21 10.68 9.59
CA TYR A 163 -3.17 11.22 10.54
C TYR A 163 -3.54 12.67 10.22
N TYR A 164 -2.56 13.55 9.98
CA TYR A 164 -2.83 14.95 9.66
C TYR A 164 -3.55 15.11 8.31
N LEU A 165 -3.17 14.32 7.29
CA LEU A 165 -3.87 14.31 6.01
C LEU A 165 -5.31 13.81 6.16
N THR A 166 -5.51 12.78 6.97
CA THR A 166 -6.85 12.26 7.28
C THR A 166 -7.69 13.33 7.95
N PHE A 167 -7.16 13.99 8.98
CA PHE A 167 -7.86 15.06 9.66
C PHE A 167 -8.20 16.22 8.71
N ALA A 168 -7.25 16.66 7.90
CA ALA A 168 -7.45 17.77 6.96
C ALA A 168 -8.49 17.44 5.88
N ILE A 169 -8.36 16.27 5.24
CA ILE A 169 -9.20 15.89 4.09
C ILE A 169 -10.54 15.36 4.57
N LEU A 170 -10.57 14.33 5.42
CA LEU A 170 -11.82 13.75 5.90
C LEU A 170 -12.54 14.69 6.86
N GLY A 171 -11.82 15.37 7.76
CA GLY A 171 -12.41 16.36 8.66
C GLY A 171 -12.92 17.60 7.92
N GLY A 172 -12.15 18.10 6.93
CA GLY A 172 -12.61 19.17 6.05
C GLY A 172 -13.83 18.78 5.23
N TRP A 173 -13.85 17.55 4.69
CA TRP A 173 -15.03 17.03 3.98
C TRP A 173 -16.23 16.90 4.92
N ALA A 174 -16.04 16.33 6.11
CA ALA A 174 -17.09 16.19 7.11
C ALA A 174 -17.69 17.55 7.52
N LEU A 175 -16.85 18.58 7.69
CA LEU A 175 -17.30 19.95 7.93
C LEU A 175 -18.18 20.47 6.79
N LEU A 176 -17.71 20.35 5.55
CA LEU A 176 -18.44 20.80 4.36
C LEU A 176 -19.75 20.04 4.15
N ALA A 177 -19.77 18.74 4.45
CA ALA A 177 -20.97 17.93 4.41
C ALA A 177 -21.96 18.31 5.52
N HIS A 178 -21.46 18.60 6.72
CA HIS A 178 -22.28 19.01 7.86
C HIS A 178 -23.03 20.32 7.60
N ILE A 179 -22.39 21.29 6.94
CA ILE A 179 -23.01 22.57 6.57
C ILE A 179 -23.84 22.50 5.27
N GLY A 180 -23.96 21.32 4.65
CA GLY A 180 -24.78 21.11 3.45
C GLY A 180 -24.13 21.49 2.12
N ASN A 181 -22.82 21.79 2.09
CA ASN A 181 -22.12 22.20 0.88
C ASN A 181 -21.65 21.01 0.01
N LEU A 182 -21.43 19.84 0.60
CA LEU A 182 -21.01 18.62 -0.10
C LEU A 182 -21.87 17.43 0.32
N ARG A 183 -21.93 16.39 -0.52
CA ARG A 183 -22.50 15.11 -0.09
C ARG A 183 -21.64 14.46 0.98
N ALA A 184 -22.29 13.75 1.90
CA ALA A 184 -21.59 12.89 2.83
C ALA A 184 -20.83 11.78 2.05
N PRO A 185 -19.56 11.49 2.40
CA PRO A 185 -18.85 10.36 1.84
C PRO A 185 -19.51 9.06 2.34
N THR A 186 -19.59 8.07 1.45
CA THR A 186 -20.02 6.72 1.80
C THR A 186 -18.96 6.03 2.65
N MET A 187 -19.33 5.00 3.42
CA MET A 187 -18.39 4.33 4.32
C MET A 187 -17.24 3.65 3.57
N ILE A 188 -17.49 3.12 2.36
CA ILE A 188 -16.42 2.54 1.53
C ILE A 188 -15.44 3.61 1.05
N GLU A 189 -15.91 4.83 0.76
CA GLU A 189 -15.04 5.95 0.38
C GLU A 189 -14.14 6.36 1.55
N ILE A 190 -14.69 6.40 2.77
CA ILE A 190 -13.92 6.70 3.98
C ILE A 190 -12.83 5.65 4.21
N LEU A 191 -13.18 4.36 4.14
CA LEU A 191 -12.21 3.28 4.31
C LEU A 191 -11.11 3.32 3.23
N THR A 192 -11.51 3.53 1.98
CA THR A 192 -10.57 3.65 0.86
C THR A 192 -9.64 4.84 1.03
N LEU A 193 -10.17 5.97 1.53
CA LEU A 193 -9.39 7.18 1.77
C LEU A 193 -8.29 6.93 2.81
N PHE A 194 -8.57 6.22 3.91
CA PHE A 194 -7.52 5.88 4.88
C PHE A 194 -6.35 5.12 4.24
N TRP A 195 -6.62 4.18 3.32
CA TRP A 195 -5.59 3.39 2.64
C TRP A 195 -4.78 4.28 1.69
N VAL A 196 -5.47 5.10 0.88
CA VAL A 196 -4.82 6.01 -0.07
C VAL A 196 -3.94 7.04 0.65
N LEU A 197 -4.40 7.61 1.77
CA LEU A 197 -3.64 8.61 2.51
C LEU A 197 -2.40 8.03 3.18
N VAL A 198 -2.45 6.79 3.66
CA VAL A 198 -1.27 6.08 4.17
C VAL A 198 -0.26 5.83 3.05
N LEU A 199 -0.70 5.38 1.86
CA LEU A 199 0.18 5.24 0.69
C LEU A 199 0.83 6.57 0.33
N PHE A 200 0.04 7.63 0.19
CA PHE A 200 0.54 8.96 -0.14
C PHE A 200 1.54 9.46 0.90
N ALA A 201 1.22 9.36 2.19
CA ALA A 201 2.12 9.73 3.28
C ALA A 201 3.44 8.96 3.22
N THR A 202 3.39 7.66 2.90
CA THR A 202 4.57 6.80 2.79
C THR A 202 5.50 7.30 1.67
N PHE A 203 4.95 7.52 0.47
CA PHE A 203 5.73 8.05 -0.66
C PHE A 203 6.30 9.43 -0.37
N TRP A 204 5.51 10.31 0.25
CA TRP A 204 5.95 11.66 0.60
C TRP A 204 7.12 11.66 1.60
N VAL A 205 7.00 10.91 2.70
CA VAL A 205 8.02 10.83 3.74
C VAL A 205 9.29 10.17 3.22
N CYS A 206 9.18 9.03 2.53
CA CYS A 206 10.33 8.36 1.90
C CYS A 206 11.02 9.26 0.86
N GLY A 207 10.23 10.00 0.05
CA GLY A 207 10.75 10.93 -0.94
C GLY A 207 11.52 12.10 -0.31
N ARG A 208 10.97 12.72 0.74
CA ARG A 208 11.64 13.81 1.47
C ARG A 208 12.96 13.38 2.12
N ARG A 209 13.07 12.11 2.51
CA ARG A 209 14.28 11.51 3.09
C ARG A 209 15.26 10.99 2.04
N GLY A 210 14.97 11.17 0.74
CA GLY A 210 15.85 10.74 -0.35
C GLY A 210 15.90 9.21 -0.56
N MET A 211 14.97 8.46 0.04
CA MET A 211 14.94 6.98 -0.03
C MET A 211 14.41 6.45 -1.36
N LEU A 212 13.80 7.30 -2.19
CA LEU A 212 13.24 6.91 -3.49
C LEU A 212 14.25 6.99 -4.64
N MET A 213 15.43 7.56 -4.41
CA MET A 213 16.45 7.67 -5.46
C MET A 213 17.23 6.36 -5.57
N PRO A 214 17.33 5.75 -6.77
CA PRO A 214 18.10 4.54 -6.97
C PRO A 214 19.58 4.83 -6.71
N ARG A 215 20.20 4.05 -5.82
CA ARG A 215 21.66 4.09 -5.58
C ARG A 215 22.42 3.29 -6.64
#